data_AF-W1F9W0-F1
#
_entry.id   AF-W1F9W0-F1
#
_cell.length_a   1.000
_cell.length_b   1.000
_cell.length_c   1.000
_cell.angle_alpha   90.00
_cell.angle_beta   90.00
_cell.angle_gamma   90.00
#
_symmetry.space_group_name_H-M   'P 1'
#
loop_
_entity.id
_entity.type
_entity.pdbx_description
1 polymer ?
#
loop_
_entity_poly.entity_id
_entity_poly.type
_entity_poly.pdbx_seq_one_letter_code
_entity_poly.pdbx_strand_id
1 'polypeptide(L)'
;MHRIDTKTAQKDKFGAGKNGFTRGNPQTGTPATDLDDDYFDMLQEELCGVVEASGASLEKGRNDQLLTALRALLLSRKNPFGDIKSDGTVKTALENLGLGEGAPAIGVPFFWPSAAMPNTVIDSWSGMVFLKFNGAKFFCL
;
A
#
# COMPACT_ATOMS: atom_id res chain seq x y z
N MET A 1 13.66 -8.14 -16.96
CA MET A 1 13.22 -9.46 -17.46
C MET A 1 13.50 -9.64 -18.96
N HIS A 2 14.13 -10.77 -19.34
CA HIS A 2 14.31 -11.18 -20.74
C HIS A 2 13.47 -12.43 -21.08
N ARG A 3 13.40 -12.76 -22.37
CA ARG A 3 12.74 -13.98 -22.86
C ARG A 3 13.77 -15.10 -23.00
N ILE A 4 13.31 -16.34 -22.94
CA ILE A 4 14.15 -17.50 -23.28
C ILE A 4 14.67 -17.39 -24.71
N ASP A 5 15.97 -17.53 -24.87
CA ASP A 5 16.72 -17.34 -26.11
C ASP A 5 17.73 -18.46 -26.38
N THR A 6 17.59 -19.59 -25.67
CA THR A 6 18.26 -20.85 -26.01
C THR A 6 17.98 -21.27 -27.46
N LYS A 7 18.88 -22.08 -28.03
CA LYS A 7 18.78 -22.55 -29.43
C LYS A 7 17.48 -23.28 -29.76
N THR A 8 16.85 -23.87 -28.74
CA THR A 8 15.61 -24.65 -28.83
C THR A 8 14.38 -23.84 -28.37
N ALA A 9 14.55 -22.54 -28.10
CA ALA A 9 13.44 -21.63 -27.90
C ALA A 9 12.57 -21.54 -29.16
N GLN A 10 11.25 -21.50 -28.97
CA GLN A 10 10.32 -21.32 -30.08
C GLN A 10 10.39 -19.87 -30.55
N LYS A 11 11.01 -19.67 -31.72
CA LYS A 11 11.14 -18.36 -32.34
C LYS A 11 9.78 -17.72 -32.59
N ASP A 12 9.67 -16.43 -32.28
CA ASP A 12 8.51 -15.57 -32.58
C ASP A 12 7.14 -16.11 -32.10
N LYS A 13 7.12 -16.96 -31.06
CA LYS A 13 5.89 -17.58 -30.53
C LYS A 13 4.80 -16.55 -30.22
N PHE A 14 5.17 -15.35 -29.77
CA PHE A 14 4.26 -14.28 -29.40
C PHE A 14 4.36 -13.05 -30.32
N GLY A 15 4.89 -13.21 -31.54
CA GLY A 15 5.16 -12.15 -32.51
C GLY A 15 6.66 -11.93 -32.75
N ALA A 16 6.99 -11.04 -33.69
CA ALA A 16 8.37 -10.79 -34.10
C ALA A 16 9.28 -10.41 -32.90
N GLY A 17 10.41 -11.12 -32.76
CA GLY A 17 11.38 -10.99 -31.67
C GLY A 17 10.91 -11.57 -30.33
N LYS A 18 9.74 -12.22 -30.27
CA LYS A 18 9.12 -12.66 -29.00
C LYS A 18 9.13 -14.18 -28.89
N ASN A 19 10.33 -14.71 -28.61
CA ASN A 19 10.55 -16.13 -28.36
C ASN A 19 9.75 -16.63 -27.15
N GLY A 20 9.54 -17.95 -27.08
CA GLY A 20 8.86 -18.61 -25.97
C GLY A 20 9.14 -20.10 -25.87
N PHE A 21 8.57 -20.74 -24.85
CA PHE A 21 8.74 -22.17 -24.59
C PHE A 21 7.95 -23.06 -25.54
N THR A 22 8.52 -24.20 -25.93
CA THR A 22 7.81 -25.30 -26.59
C THR A 22 8.11 -26.61 -25.88
N ARG A 23 7.12 -27.50 -25.85
CA ARG A 23 7.28 -28.88 -25.36
C ARG A 23 8.01 -29.79 -26.37
N GLY A 24 8.36 -29.25 -27.53
CA GLY A 24 8.83 -30.01 -28.69
C GLY A 24 7.73 -30.80 -29.38
N ASN A 25 8.10 -31.48 -30.45
CA ASN A 25 7.28 -32.43 -31.17
C ASN A 25 8.18 -33.51 -31.79
N PRO A 26 8.20 -34.73 -31.22
CA PRO A 26 8.98 -35.83 -31.76
C PRO A 26 8.61 -36.21 -33.20
N GLN A 27 7.36 -36.02 -33.61
CA GLN A 27 6.90 -36.37 -34.97
C GLN A 27 7.50 -35.45 -36.05
N THR A 28 7.80 -34.19 -35.68
CA THR A 28 8.39 -33.19 -36.59
C THR A 28 9.87 -32.94 -36.31
N GLY A 29 10.47 -33.70 -35.39
CA GLY A 29 11.87 -33.52 -34.97
C GLY A 29 12.13 -32.22 -34.22
N THR A 30 11.11 -31.54 -33.70
CA THR A 30 11.27 -30.29 -32.97
C THR A 30 11.64 -30.60 -31.52
N PRO A 31 12.81 -30.17 -31.02
CA PRO A 31 13.17 -30.38 -29.61
C PRO A 31 12.31 -29.53 -28.67
N ALA A 32 12.23 -29.93 -27.41
CA ALA A 32 11.69 -29.07 -26.34
C ALA A 32 12.66 -27.93 -26.06
N THR A 33 12.15 -26.83 -25.50
CA THR A 33 12.99 -25.69 -25.11
C THR A 33 13.89 -26.06 -23.95
N ASP A 34 15.18 -25.92 -24.17
CA ASP A 34 16.20 -26.01 -23.14
C ASP A 34 16.07 -24.80 -22.22
N LEU A 35 16.30 -25.06 -20.93
CA LEU A 35 16.31 -24.04 -19.91
C LEU A 35 17.77 -23.72 -19.57
N ASP A 36 18.09 -22.44 -19.48
CA ASP A 36 19.42 -21.95 -19.13
C ASP A 36 19.41 -21.23 -17.77
N ASP A 37 20.62 -21.06 -17.23
CA ASP A 37 20.89 -20.31 -16.02
C ASP A 37 20.51 -18.84 -16.18
N ASP A 38 20.90 -18.19 -17.28
CA ASP A 38 20.61 -16.77 -17.53
C ASP A 38 19.10 -16.44 -17.35
N TYR A 39 18.20 -17.26 -17.91
CA TYR A 39 16.75 -17.05 -17.75
C TYR A 39 16.27 -17.27 -16.31
N PHE A 40 16.77 -18.30 -15.63
CA PHE A 40 16.35 -18.59 -14.26
C PHE A 40 16.93 -17.62 -13.23
N ASP A 41 18.18 -17.20 -13.41
CA ASP A 41 18.84 -16.19 -12.59
C ASP A 41 18.11 -14.85 -12.72
N MET A 42 17.71 -14.45 -13.93
CA MET A 42 16.90 -13.26 -14.09
C MET A 42 15.56 -13.36 -13.36
N LEU A 43 14.85 -14.51 -13.43
CA LEU A 43 13.61 -14.68 -12.68
C LEU A 43 13.84 -14.62 -11.16
N GLN A 44 14.93 -15.23 -10.68
CA GLN A 44 15.30 -15.19 -9.28
C GLN A 44 15.56 -13.76 -8.84
N GLU A 45 16.42 -13.02 -9.54
CA GLU A 45 16.81 -11.65 -9.17
C GLU A 45 15.63 -10.67 -9.25
N GLU A 46 14.69 -10.83 -10.19
CA GLU A 46 13.46 -10.02 -10.23
C GLU A 46 12.59 -10.25 -8.98
N LEU A 47 12.44 -11.50 -8.54
CA LEU A 47 11.67 -11.83 -7.33
C LEU A 47 12.40 -11.43 -6.05
N CYS A 48 13.71 -11.67 -5.99
CA CYS A 48 14.58 -11.30 -4.89
C CYS A 48 14.63 -9.78 -4.71
N GLY A 49 14.76 -9.03 -5.81
CA GLY A 49 14.76 -7.57 -5.78
C GLY A 49 13.49 -6.97 -5.19
N VAL A 50 12.31 -7.58 -5.41
CA VAL A 50 11.06 -7.14 -4.75
C VAL A 50 11.13 -7.33 -3.23
N VAL A 51 11.71 -8.43 -2.75
CA VAL A 51 11.87 -8.71 -1.32
C VAL A 51 12.85 -7.72 -0.69
N GLU A 52 13.99 -7.51 -1.31
CA GLU A 52 15.01 -6.57 -0.83
C GLU A 52 14.51 -5.12 -0.86
N ALA A 53 13.75 -4.73 -1.87
CA ALA A 53 13.13 -3.41 -1.95
C ALA A 53 12.15 -3.13 -0.80
N SER A 54 11.54 -4.17 -0.22
CA SER A 54 10.73 -4.04 1.00
C SER A 54 11.55 -3.83 2.27
N GLY A 55 12.89 -3.92 2.19
CA GLY A 55 13.82 -3.85 3.32
C GLY A 55 14.04 -5.17 4.05
N ALA A 56 13.53 -6.29 3.51
CA ALA A 56 13.71 -7.62 4.06
C ALA A 56 14.95 -8.30 3.48
N SER A 57 15.62 -9.15 4.27
CA SER A 57 16.69 -10.00 3.77
C SER A 57 16.16 -11.32 3.22
N LEU A 58 16.87 -11.86 2.23
CA LEU A 58 16.52 -13.14 1.60
C LEU A 58 16.83 -14.32 2.51
N GLU A 59 15.87 -15.22 2.68
CA GLU A 59 15.97 -16.39 3.55
C GLU A 59 15.62 -17.68 2.80
N LYS A 60 16.62 -18.52 2.50
CA LYS A 60 16.45 -19.76 1.72
C LYS A 60 15.38 -20.72 2.26
N GLY A 61 15.17 -20.76 3.58
CA GLY A 61 14.18 -21.63 4.21
C GLY A 61 12.74 -21.09 4.20
N ARG A 62 12.54 -19.84 3.74
CA ARG A 62 11.28 -19.12 3.85
C ARG A 62 10.59 -19.00 2.48
N ASN A 63 9.35 -19.47 2.39
CA ASN A 63 8.58 -19.56 1.13
C ASN A 63 7.46 -18.52 1.01
N ASP A 64 7.39 -17.54 1.91
CA ASP A 64 6.38 -16.46 1.92
C ASP A 64 7.01 -15.06 1.77
N GLN A 65 8.28 -14.99 1.35
CA GLN A 65 9.05 -13.74 1.28
C GLN A 65 8.40 -12.72 0.35
N LEU A 66 8.01 -13.14 -0.86
CA LEU A 66 7.36 -12.26 -1.83
C LEU A 66 6.01 -11.74 -1.31
N LEU A 67 5.21 -12.61 -0.67
CA LEU A 67 3.93 -12.21 -0.09
C LEU A 67 4.12 -11.17 1.03
N THR A 68 5.11 -11.39 1.88
CA THR A 68 5.47 -10.47 2.96
C THR A 68 5.94 -9.13 2.41
N ALA A 69 6.81 -9.16 1.39
CA ALA A 69 7.31 -7.96 0.73
C ALA A 69 6.20 -7.14 0.07
N LEU A 70 5.28 -7.78 -0.66
CA LEU A 70 4.14 -7.11 -1.28
C LEU A 70 3.23 -6.46 -0.25
N ARG A 71 2.97 -7.11 0.88
CA ARG A 71 2.20 -6.50 1.98
C ARG A 71 2.91 -5.27 2.51
N ALA A 72 4.22 -5.35 2.76
CA ALA A 72 4.99 -4.20 3.24
C ALA A 72 4.99 -3.05 2.22
N LEU A 73 5.23 -3.33 0.93
CA LEU A 73 5.33 -2.30 -0.10
C LEU A 73 3.98 -1.64 -0.43
N LEU A 74 2.87 -2.39 -0.40
CA LEU A 74 1.57 -1.90 -0.84
C LEU A 74 0.68 -1.39 0.30
N LEU A 75 0.94 -1.79 1.55
CA LEU A 75 0.22 -1.29 2.73
C LEU A 75 1.01 -0.22 3.49
N SER A 76 2.32 -0.08 3.23
CA SER A 76 3.12 1.03 3.75
C SER A 76 3.00 2.24 2.85
N ARG A 77 2.56 3.35 3.44
CA ARG A 77 2.61 4.67 2.83
C ARG A 77 3.80 5.42 3.43
N LYS A 78 4.71 5.92 2.60
CA LYS A 78 5.91 6.64 3.06
C LYS A 78 5.54 7.99 3.70
N ASN A 79 4.45 8.60 3.25
CA ASN A 79 3.90 9.82 3.83
C ASN A 79 2.38 9.71 3.97
N PRO A 80 1.86 8.94 4.95
CA PRO A 80 0.45 8.59 5.03
C PRO A 80 -0.50 9.79 4.93
N PHE A 81 -0.16 10.90 5.58
CA PHE A 81 -0.96 12.13 5.55
C PHE A 81 -0.84 12.90 4.23
N GLY A 82 0.35 12.96 3.63
CA GLY A 82 0.53 13.53 2.29
C GLY A 82 -0.19 12.73 1.22
N ASP A 83 -0.20 11.40 1.35
CA ASP A 83 -0.82 10.48 0.41
C ASP A 83 -2.35 10.57 0.49
N ILE A 84 -2.95 10.72 1.69
CA ILE A 84 -4.39 11.01 1.85
C ILE A 84 -4.81 12.27 1.07
N LYS A 85 -3.95 13.30 1.05
CA LYS A 85 -4.20 14.52 0.28
C LYS A 85 -4.18 14.25 -1.22
N SER A 86 -3.18 13.52 -1.71
CA SER A 86 -3.05 13.17 -3.14
C SER A 86 -4.18 12.27 -3.63
N ASP A 87 -4.69 11.37 -2.77
CA ASP A 87 -5.78 10.46 -3.09
C ASP A 87 -7.15 11.18 -3.21
N GLY A 88 -7.25 12.45 -2.82
CA GLY A 88 -8.52 13.18 -2.80
C GLY A 88 -9.49 12.73 -1.70
N THR A 89 -9.01 11.99 -0.69
CA THR A 89 -9.84 11.37 0.37
C THR A 89 -9.79 12.13 1.70
N VAL A 90 -9.27 13.36 1.70
CA VAL A 90 -9.11 14.20 2.91
C VAL A 90 -10.41 14.30 3.71
N LYS A 91 -11.55 14.51 3.05
CA LYS A 91 -12.84 14.65 3.73
C LYS A 91 -13.20 13.41 4.55
N THR A 92 -13.13 12.23 3.94
CA THR A 92 -13.40 10.95 4.62
C THR A 92 -12.41 10.67 5.74
N ALA A 93 -11.13 11.03 5.56
CA ALA A 93 -10.13 10.88 6.61
C ALA A 93 -10.45 11.77 7.83
N LEU A 94 -10.89 13.02 7.60
CA LEU A 94 -11.32 13.92 8.66
C LEU A 94 -12.60 13.40 9.36
N GLU A 95 -13.59 12.94 8.59
CA GLU A 95 -14.82 12.32 9.12
C GLU A 95 -14.51 11.12 10.03
N ASN A 96 -13.62 10.21 9.60
CA ASN A 96 -13.21 9.05 10.40
C ASN A 96 -12.51 9.43 11.71
N LEU A 97 -11.85 10.58 11.75
CA LEU A 97 -11.21 11.11 12.96
C LEU A 97 -12.16 11.97 13.81
N GLY A 98 -13.42 12.15 13.38
CA GLY A 98 -14.37 13.05 14.03
C GLY A 98 -13.98 14.52 13.95
N LEU A 99 -13.17 14.89 12.95
CA LEU A 99 -12.74 16.27 12.70
C LEU A 99 -13.63 16.87 11.61
N GLY A 100 -14.36 17.94 11.92
CA GLY A 100 -15.31 18.53 10.96
C GLY A 100 -15.89 19.87 11.42
N GLU A 101 -16.76 20.45 10.58
CA GLU A 101 -17.70 21.55 10.85
C GLU A 101 -17.35 22.53 11.99
N GLY A 102 -16.23 23.24 11.87
CA GLY A 102 -15.85 24.31 12.81
C GLY A 102 -15.54 23.82 14.23
N ALA A 103 -15.35 22.52 14.43
CA ALA A 103 -14.90 21.94 15.68
C ALA A 103 -13.59 22.62 16.12
N PRO A 104 -13.47 23.02 17.41
CA PRO A 104 -12.25 23.64 17.90
C PRO A 104 -11.08 22.65 17.83
N ALA A 105 -9.88 23.18 17.65
CA ALA A 105 -8.66 22.37 17.66
C ALA A 105 -8.54 21.61 19.00
N ILE A 106 -8.18 20.33 18.92
CA ILE A 106 -8.02 19.48 20.10
C ILE A 106 -6.98 20.09 21.04
N GLY A 107 -7.33 20.21 22.32
CA GLY A 107 -6.44 20.72 23.36
C GLY A 107 -6.32 22.24 23.44
N VAL A 108 -7.01 22.99 22.57
CA VAL A 108 -7.00 24.46 22.61
C VAL A 108 -8.19 24.97 23.43
N PRO A 109 -7.96 25.77 24.49
CA PRO A 109 -9.05 26.44 25.19
C PRO A 109 -9.82 27.37 24.24
N PHE A 110 -11.15 27.31 24.26
CA PHE A 110 -12.01 28.22 23.52
C PHE A 110 -13.14 28.73 24.40
N PHE A 111 -13.69 29.88 24.03
CA PHE A 111 -14.82 30.48 24.73
C PHE A 111 -16.11 29.70 24.44
N TRP A 112 -16.88 29.40 25.48
CA TRP A 112 -18.16 28.71 25.35
C TRP A 112 -19.22 29.39 26.25
N PRO A 113 -20.30 29.96 25.68
CA PRO A 113 -21.26 30.78 26.41
C PRO A 113 -22.37 29.99 27.13
N SER A 114 -22.50 28.69 26.87
CA SER A 114 -23.60 27.86 27.42
C SER A 114 -23.16 27.04 28.64
N ALA A 115 -24.05 26.89 29.62
CA ALA A 115 -23.82 26.01 30.76
C ALA A 115 -23.82 24.51 30.38
N ALA A 116 -24.47 24.15 29.27
CA ALA A 116 -24.48 22.80 28.72
C ALA A 116 -23.17 22.49 28.00
N MET A 117 -22.74 21.23 27.98
CA MET A 117 -21.50 20.84 27.31
C MET A 117 -21.63 20.98 25.78
N PRO A 118 -20.57 21.38 25.05
CA PRO A 118 -20.65 21.59 23.61
C PRO A 118 -21.15 20.37 22.82
N ASN A 119 -20.69 19.17 23.18
CA ASN A 119 -21.13 17.89 22.58
C ASN A 119 -22.61 17.52 22.87
N THR A 120 -23.30 18.24 23.75
CA THR A 120 -24.74 18.06 24.01
C THR A 120 -25.62 19.06 23.28
N VAL A 121 -25.01 20.13 22.74
CA VAL A 121 -25.73 21.22 22.08
C VAL A 121 -25.50 21.18 20.57
N ILE A 122 -24.34 20.69 20.12
CA ILE A 122 -23.99 20.57 18.71
C ILE A 122 -23.91 19.08 18.36
N ASP A 123 -24.89 18.61 17.60
CA ASP A 123 -25.03 17.20 17.23
C ASP A 123 -23.78 16.67 16.49
N SER A 124 -23.19 17.50 15.61
CA SER A 124 -21.96 17.14 14.89
C SER A 124 -20.73 17.02 15.80
N TRP A 125 -20.81 17.48 17.05
CA TRP A 125 -19.74 17.37 18.05
C TRP A 125 -20.03 16.31 19.13
N SER A 126 -21.10 15.54 19.00
CA SER A 126 -21.54 14.54 19.98
C SER A 126 -20.49 13.47 20.32
N GLY A 127 -19.63 13.12 19.37
CA GLY A 127 -18.50 12.20 19.57
C GLY A 127 -17.24 12.81 20.19
N MET A 128 -17.20 14.13 20.43
CA MET A 128 -16.04 14.82 20.98
C MET A 128 -16.07 14.86 22.51
N VAL A 129 -14.88 14.88 23.11
CA VAL A 129 -14.70 15.04 24.57
C VAL A 129 -14.31 16.48 24.87
N PHE A 130 -15.15 17.17 25.64
CA PHE A 130 -14.86 18.51 26.11
C PHE A 130 -14.54 18.49 27.60
N LEU A 131 -13.37 19.03 27.96
CA LEU A 131 -12.95 19.15 29.35
C LEU A 131 -13.29 20.54 29.88
N LYS A 132 -13.98 20.57 31.02
CA LYS A 132 -14.21 21.79 31.78
C LYS A 132 -13.00 22.03 32.68
N PHE A 133 -12.30 23.14 32.50
CA PHE A 133 -11.18 23.49 33.39
C PHE A 133 -11.71 23.61 34.84
N ASN A 134 -11.09 22.90 35.78
CA ASN A 134 -11.58 22.71 37.15
C ASN A 134 -12.02 24.04 37.80
N GLY A 135 -13.33 24.17 38.09
CA GLY A 135 -13.92 25.32 38.78
C GLY A 135 -14.43 26.47 37.90
N ALA A 136 -14.16 26.48 36.59
CA ALA A 136 -14.63 27.55 35.71
C ALA A 136 -16.13 27.38 35.39
N LYS A 137 -16.95 28.45 35.47
CA LYS A 137 -18.28 28.43 34.83
C LYS A 137 -18.09 28.77 33.35
N PHE A 138 -18.91 28.17 32.47
CA PHE A 138 -19.06 28.64 31.10
C PHE A 138 -19.76 30.01 31.19
N PHE A 139 -19.00 31.10 31.22
CA PHE A 139 -19.56 32.44 31.39
C PHE A 139 -19.93 33.01 30.03
N CYS A 140 -21.20 33.40 29.88
CA CYS A 140 -21.60 34.47 28.97
C CYS A 140 -21.37 35.79 29.71
N LEU A 141 -20.67 36.76 29.09
CA LEU A 141 -20.78 38.17 29.50
C LEU A 141 -22.07 38.74 28.93
#